data_AF-A0AA85KKU8-F1
#
_entry.id   AF-A0AA85KKU8-F1
#
_cell.length_a   1.000
_cell.length_b   1.000
_cell.length_c   1.000
_cell.angle_alpha   90.00
_cell.angle_beta   90.00
_cell.angle_gamma   90.00
#
_symmetry.space_group_name_H-M   'P 1'
#
loop_
_entity.id
_entity.type
_entity.pdbx_description
1 polymer ?
#
loop_
_entity_poly.entity_id
_entity_poly.type
_entity_poly.pdbx_seq_one_letter_code
_entity_poly.pdbx_strand_id
1 'polypeptide(L)'
;MDPSKLELLFERQMKLMEMFVNQQTGPAPPSSNPNHTMLPSVDGIVNSISQFNYDPEANVTFDTWYQRYEDLFTVDLASQDDAWKVRVLLRKLGPAEYERYCNLILPQKPRDNCFDDTIKLLREHFH
;
A
#
# COMPACT_ATOMS: atom_id res chain seq x y z
N MET A 1 -51.83 4.72 4.99
CA MET A 1 -50.70 4.27 5.82
C MET A 1 -50.98 4.74 7.23
N ASP A 2 -51.01 3.81 8.18
CA ASP A 2 -51.35 4.13 9.56
C ASP A 2 -50.16 4.85 10.25
N PRO A 3 -50.37 6.02 10.87
CA PRO A 3 -49.30 6.82 11.46
C PRO A 3 -48.50 6.04 12.52
N SER A 4 -49.17 5.19 13.30
CA SER A 4 -48.55 4.33 14.32
C SER A 4 -47.59 3.29 13.72
N LYS A 5 -47.80 2.88 12.46
CA LYS A 5 -46.91 1.93 11.77
C LYS A 5 -45.62 2.60 11.31
N LEU A 6 -45.69 3.90 11.01
CA LEU A 6 -44.53 4.71 10.63
C LEU A 6 -43.65 5.01 11.84
N GLU A 7 -44.26 5.35 12.98
CA GLU A 7 -43.52 5.53 14.25
C GLU A 7 -42.81 4.25 14.68
N LEU A 8 -43.49 3.10 14.63
CA LEU A 8 -42.87 1.81 14.97
C LEU A 8 -41.67 1.46 14.07
N LEU A 9 -41.75 1.84 12.79
CA LEU A 9 -40.66 1.60 11.85
C LEU A 9 -39.47 2.53 12.12
N PHE A 10 -39.76 3.78 12.48
CA PHE A 10 -38.76 4.77 12.87
C PHE A 10 -38.05 4.37 14.18
N GLU A 11 -38.81 3.93 15.17
CA GLU A 11 -38.30 3.46 16.45
C GLU A 11 -37.42 2.21 16.30
N ARG A 12 -37.82 1.27 15.41
CA ARG A 12 -37.01 0.10 15.07
C ARG A 12 -35.68 0.49 14.41
N GLN A 13 -35.66 1.49 13.54
CA GLN A 13 -34.43 1.97 12.90
C GLN A 13 -33.49 2.63 13.93
N MET A 14 -34.04 3.44 14.84
CA MET A 14 -33.25 4.06 15.92
C MET A 14 -32.60 3.01 16.83
N LYS A 15 -33.32 1.94 17.18
CA LYS A 15 -32.80 0.87 18.03
C LYS A 15 -31.70 0.05 17.36
N LEU A 16 -31.78 -0.16 16.05
CA LEU A 16 -30.70 -0.77 15.28
C LEU A 16 -29.47 0.13 15.25
N MET A 17 -29.66 1.43 15.03
CA MET A 17 -28.58 2.42 15.03
C MET A 17 -27.87 2.49 16.40
N GLU A 18 -28.62 2.49 17.49
CA GLU A 18 -28.07 2.47 18.86
C GLU A 18 -27.26 1.20 19.14
N MET A 19 -27.71 0.05 18.65
CA MET A 19 -26.97 -1.22 18.76
C MET A 19 -25.64 -1.20 17.98
N PHE A 20 -25.57 -0.50 16.84
CA PHE A 20 -24.32 -0.30 16.09
C PHE A 20 -23.38 0.69 16.78
N VAL A 21 -23.92 1.74 17.40
CA VAL A 21 -23.15 2.74 18.16
C VAL A 21 -22.53 2.10 19.41
N ASN A 22 -23.29 1.30 20.15
CA ASN A 22 -22.81 0.65 21.37
C ASN A 22 -21.78 -0.47 21.10
N GLN A 23 -21.75 -1.05 19.89
CA GLN A 23 -20.68 -1.96 19.48
C GLN A 23 -19.36 -1.25 19.12
N GLN A 24 -19.38 0.07 18.87
CA GLN A 24 -18.18 0.85 18.53
C GLN A 24 -17.52 1.53 19.75
N THR A 25 -18.16 1.54 20.92
CA THR A 25 -17.57 2.11 22.15
C THR A 25 -16.69 1.11 22.89
N GLY A 26 -15.56 0.75 22.29
CA GLY A 26 -14.31 0.52 23.03
C GLY A 26 -13.57 1.86 23.17
N PRO A 27 -12.67 2.05 24.16
CA PRO A 27 -12.07 3.36 24.40
C PRO A 27 -11.14 3.75 23.24
N ALA A 28 -11.51 4.79 22.49
CA ALA A 28 -10.66 5.47 21.52
C ALA A 28 -9.94 6.67 22.17
N PRO A 29 -8.68 6.99 21.80
CA PRO A 29 -8.10 8.31 22.00
C PRO A 29 -8.60 9.28 20.91
N PRO A 30 -8.46 10.61 21.09
CA PRO A 30 -9.44 11.55 20.56
C PRO A 30 -9.12 12.07 19.16
N SER A 31 -10.23 12.39 18.48
CA SER A 31 -10.38 13.44 17.48
C SER A 31 -10.05 13.09 16.03
N SER A 32 -11.09 13.04 15.19
CA SER A 32 -10.99 13.37 13.77
C SER A 32 -12.31 13.94 13.28
N ASN A 33 -12.23 15.18 12.80
CA ASN A 33 -13.31 15.94 12.16
C ASN A 33 -13.89 15.20 10.93
N PRO A 34 -15.17 15.42 10.56
CA PRO A 34 -15.84 14.64 9.52
C PRO A 34 -15.46 15.00 8.07
N ASN A 35 -14.35 15.72 7.83
CA ASN A 35 -13.98 16.23 6.51
C ASN A 35 -12.59 15.80 5.99
N HIS A 36 -11.96 14.76 6.55
CA HIS A 36 -10.74 14.22 5.95
C HIS A 36 -11.13 13.24 4.84
N THR A 37 -10.96 13.64 3.57
CA THR A 37 -10.55 12.68 2.54
C THR A 37 -9.38 11.93 3.14
N MET A 38 -9.61 10.69 3.57
CA MET A 38 -8.62 9.91 4.28
C MET A 38 -7.52 9.57 3.28
N LEU A 39 -6.48 10.42 3.22
CA LEU A 39 -5.29 10.12 2.44
C LEU A 39 -4.78 8.75 2.91
N PRO A 40 -4.48 7.83 1.98
CA PRO A 40 -4.01 6.51 2.37
C PRO A 40 -2.73 6.65 3.19
N SER A 41 -2.69 5.95 4.33
CA SER A 41 -1.47 5.88 5.14
C SER A 41 -0.31 5.31 4.32
N VAL A 42 0.92 5.70 4.64
CA VAL A 42 2.14 5.16 4.03
C VAL A 42 2.14 3.62 4.05
N ASP A 43 1.75 3.02 5.17
CA ASP A 43 1.64 1.55 5.26
C ASP A 43 0.56 0.99 4.33
N GLY A 44 -0.55 1.72 4.16
CA GLY A 44 -1.62 1.36 3.22
C GLY A 44 -1.12 1.37 1.77
N ILE A 45 -0.37 2.40 1.38
CA ILE A 45 0.27 2.52 0.07
C ILE A 45 1.24 1.36 -0.14
N VAL A 46 2.15 1.12 0.80
CA VAL A 46 3.13 0.03 0.71
C VAL A 46 2.42 -1.33 0.61
N ASN A 47 1.34 -1.55 1.35
CA ASN A 47 0.59 -2.81 1.30
C ASN A 47 -0.18 -3.01 -0.02
N SER A 48 -0.51 -1.92 -0.73
CA SER A 48 -1.19 -1.98 -2.04
C SER A 48 -0.28 -2.44 -3.18
N ILE A 49 1.05 -2.34 -3.01
CA ILE A 49 2.04 -2.81 -3.99
C ILE A 49 2.09 -4.34 -3.95
N SER A 50 1.82 -5.00 -5.08
CA SER A 50 1.91 -6.47 -5.17
C SER A 50 3.37 -6.92 -5.17
N GLN A 51 3.61 -8.18 -4.82
CA GLN A 51 4.94 -8.77 -5.00
C GLN A 51 5.29 -8.83 -6.49
N PHE A 52 6.57 -8.62 -6.81
CA PHE A 52 7.16 -8.84 -8.13
C PHE A 52 7.76 -10.24 -8.17
N ASN A 53 7.35 -11.04 -9.14
CA ASN A 53 7.90 -12.36 -9.41
C ASN A 53 8.20 -12.41 -10.90
N TYR A 54 9.47 -12.56 -11.26
CA TYR A 54 9.88 -12.47 -12.65
C TYR A 54 9.44 -13.74 -13.41
N ASP A 55 8.72 -13.53 -14.51
CA ASP A 55 8.25 -14.61 -15.39
C ASP A 55 8.37 -14.16 -16.86
N PRO A 56 9.43 -14.57 -17.56
CA PRO A 56 9.62 -14.18 -18.97
C PRO A 56 8.61 -14.84 -19.90
N GLU A 57 8.04 -16.01 -19.56
CA GLU A 57 7.04 -16.69 -20.41
C GLU A 57 5.69 -15.98 -20.35
N ALA A 58 5.34 -15.43 -19.17
CA ALA A 58 4.15 -14.61 -18.96
C ALA A 58 4.37 -13.10 -19.21
N ASN A 59 5.56 -12.70 -19.68
CA ASN A 59 5.95 -11.30 -19.90
C ASN A 59 5.79 -10.42 -18.63
N VAL A 60 6.05 -11.02 -17.46
CA VAL A 60 6.11 -10.33 -16.17
C VAL A 60 7.55 -9.87 -15.96
N THR A 61 7.80 -8.63 -16.37
CA THR A 61 9.10 -7.97 -16.36
C THR A 61 9.09 -6.88 -15.30
N PHE A 62 10.28 -6.44 -14.87
CA PHE A 62 10.34 -5.39 -13.86
C PHE A 62 9.78 -4.07 -14.39
N ASP A 63 10.00 -3.75 -15.67
CA ASP A 63 9.41 -2.56 -16.30
C ASP A 63 7.88 -2.57 -16.24
N THR A 64 7.23 -3.68 -16.64
CA THR A 64 5.76 -3.75 -16.65
C THR A 64 5.16 -3.72 -15.24
N TRP A 65 5.85 -4.32 -14.27
CA TRP A 65 5.45 -4.25 -12.86
C TRP A 65 5.67 -2.85 -12.27
N TYR A 66 6.83 -2.23 -12.49
CA TYR A 66 7.17 -0.93 -11.93
C TYR A 66 6.28 0.17 -12.50
N GLN A 67 5.96 0.14 -13.80
CA GLN A 67 5.07 1.11 -14.43
C GLN A 67 3.69 1.20 -13.74
N ARG A 68 3.20 0.09 -13.15
CA ARG A 68 1.94 0.09 -12.39
C ARG A 68 2.03 0.87 -11.08
N TYR A 69 3.22 0.97 -10.50
CA TYR A 69 3.46 1.52 -9.17
C TYR A 69 4.37 2.75 -9.17
N GLU A 70 4.82 3.22 -10.33
CA GLU A 70 5.74 4.35 -10.50
C GLU A 70 5.24 5.61 -9.80
N ASP A 71 3.97 5.96 -9.98
CA ASP A 71 3.33 7.11 -9.35
C ASP A 71 3.34 7.00 -7.81
N LEU A 72 3.23 5.79 -7.25
CA LEU A 72 3.30 5.62 -5.79
C LEU A 72 4.67 6.03 -5.26
N PHE A 73 5.75 5.76 -5.98
CA PHE A 73 7.11 6.11 -5.56
C PHE A 73 7.50 7.56 -5.86
N THR A 74 6.97 8.13 -6.95
CA THR A 74 7.32 9.48 -7.42
C THR A 74 6.41 10.56 -6.89
N VAL A 75 5.14 10.24 -6.58
CA VAL A 75 4.12 11.18 -6.09
C VAL A 75 3.78 10.89 -4.62
N ASP A 76 3.19 9.74 -4.32
CA ASP A 76 2.65 9.48 -2.98
C ASP A 76 3.74 9.31 -1.92
N LEU A 77 4.88 8.74 -2.31
CA LEU A 77 6.06 8.53 -1.47
C LEU A 77 7.18 9.53 -1.78
N ALA A 78 6.89 10.63 -2.49
CA ALA A 78 7.89 11.63 -2.88
C ALA A 78 8.68 12.20 -1.68
N SER A 79 8.03 12.30 -0.51
CA SER A 79 8.61 12.82 0.72
C SER A 79 9.58 11.86 1.42
N GLN A 80 9.61 10.59 1.03
CA GLN A 80 10.47 9.57 1.62
C GLN A 80 11.88 9.62 1.00
N ASP A 81 12.89 9.30 1.80
CA ASP A 81 14.26 9.21 1.31
C ASP A 81 14.50 7.95 0.45
N ASP A 82 15.56 7.98 -0.35
CA ASP A 82 15.94 6.88 -1.24
C ASP A 82 16.14 5.56 -0.50
N ALA A 83 16.81 5.57 0.66
CA ALA A 83 17.06 4.34 1.40
C ALA A 83 15.77 3.70 1.92
N TRP A 84 14.77 4.53 2.26
CA TRP A 84 13.42 4.05 2.58
C TRP A 84 12.72 3.47 1.35
N LYS A 85 12.74 4.17 0.21
CA LYS A 85 12.10 3.70 -1.04
C LYS A 85 12.73 2.40 -1.55
N VAL A 86 14.06 2.29 -1.52
CA VAL A 86 14.80 1.06 -1.85
C VAL A 86 14.37 -0.07 -0.93
N ARG A 87 14.25 0.16 0.38
CA ARG A 87 13.81 -0.88 1.33
C ARG A 87 12.40 -1.40 1.00
N VAL A 88 11.48 -0.51 0.65
CA VAL A 88 10.13 -0.90 0.23
C VAL A 88 10.17 -1.71 -1.06
N LEU A 89 10.90 -1.23 -2.07
CA LEU A 89 11.03 -1.91 -3.37
C LEU A 89 11.57 -3.33 -3.20
N LEU A 90 12.65 -3.50 -2.43
CA LEU A 90 13.27 -4.79 -2.18
C LEU A 90 12.37 -5.74 -1.39
N ARG A 91 11.55 -5.22 -0.46
CA ARG A 91 10.56 -6.03 0.26
C ARG A 91 9.46 -6.56 -0.67
N LYS A 92 9.25 -5.94 -1.82
CA LYS A 92 8.28 -6.34 -2.82
C LYS A 92 8.85 -7.25 -3.89
N LEU A 93 10.16 -7.51 -3.90
CA LEU A 93 10.73 -8.54 -4.75
C LEU A 93 10.38 -9.95 -4.22
N GLY A 94 10.24 -10.89 -5.14
CA GLY A 94 10.22 -12.31 -4.82
C GLY A 94 11.55 -12.76 -4.22
N PRO A 95 11.58 -13.90 -3.50
CA PRO A 95 12.81 -14.38 -2.88
C PRO A 95 13.96 -14.58 -3.87
N ALA A 96 13.67 -15.13 -5.05
CA ALA A 96 14.67 -15.38 -6.10
C ALA A 96 15.18 -14.07 -6.72
N GLU A 97 14.29 -13.11 -6.95
CA GLU A 97 14.62 -11.81 -7.51
C GLU A 97 15.46 -10.97 -6.53
N TYR A 98 15.11 -11.00 -5.24
CA TYR A 98 15.88 -10.35 -4.19
C TYR A 98 17.30 -10.94 -4.08
N GLU A 99 17.44 -12.26 -4.13
CA GLU A 99 18.76 -12.92 -4.10
C GLU A 99 19.60 -12.52 -5.32
N ARG A 100 19.01 -12.53 -6.53
CA ARG A 100 19.69 -12.05 -7.75
C ARG A 100 20.13 -10.61 -7.61
N TYR A 101 19.25 -9.72 -7.15
CA TYR A 101 19.61 -8.32 -6.89
C TYR A 101 20.80 -8.20 -5.92
N CYS A 102 20.78 -8.94 -4.80
CA CYS A 102 21.88 -8.91 -3.83
C CYS A 102 23.21 -9.34 -4.47
N ASN A 103 23.19 -10.34 -5.36
CA ASN A 103 24.39 -10.77 -6.08
C ASN A 103 24.90 -9.71 -7.07
N LEU A 104 24.01 -8.94 -7.69
CA LEU A 104 24.39 -7.90 -8.66
C LEU A 104 25.10 -6.70 -8.03
N ILE A 105 24.72 -6.34 -6.80
CA ILE A 105 25.29 -5.16 -6.13
C ILE A 105 26.58 -5.45 -5.35
N LEU A 106 27.02 -6.72 -5.26
CA LEU A 106 28.22 -7.07 -4.50
C LEU A 106 29.45 -6.29 -5.01
N PRO A 107 30.31 -5.76 -4.11
CA PRO A 107 30.34 -5.96 -2.65
C PRO A 107 29.49 -4.96 -1.83
N GLN A 108 28.68 -4.12 -2.48
CA GLN A 108 27.90 -3.06 -1.85
C GLN A 108 26.67 -3.61 -1.10
N LYS A 109 26.12 -2.84 -0.14
CA LYS A 109 24.87 -3.22 0.52
C LYS A 109 23.67 -2.62 -0.21
N PRO A 110 22.48 -3.27 -0.13
CA PRO A 110 21.28 -2.74 -0.76
C PRO A 110 20.97 -1.30 -0.36
N ARG A 111 21.24 -0.94 0.91
CA ARG A 111 21.00 0.39 1.48
C ARG A 111 21.95 1.49 0.95
N ASP A 112 23.06 1.09 0.32
CA ASP A 112 24.09 2.02 -0.15
C ASP A 112 23.80 2.49 -1.59
N ASN A 113 22.83 1.86 -2.26
CA ASN A 113 22.39 2.25 -3.61
C ASN A 113 21.28 3.30 -3.51
N CYS A 114 21.29 4.28 -4.41
CA CYS A 114 20.18 5.21 -4.54
C CYS A 114 18.97 4.54 -5.22
N PHE A 115 17.82 5.19 -5.16
CA PHE A 115 16.59 4.61 -5.68
C PHE A 115 16.63 4.42 -7.21
N ASP A 116 17.16 5.41 -7.93
CA ASP A 116 17.25 5.38 -9.40
C ASP A 116 18.22 4.30 -9.91
N ASP A 117 19.38 4.15 -9.27
CA ASP A 117 20.35 3.11 -9.62
C ASP A 117 19.76 1.70 -9.39
N THR A 118 19.00 1.55 -8.30
CA THR A 118 18.30 0.30 -7.98
C THR A 118 17.27 -0.04 -9.07
N ILE A 119 16.45 0.93 -9.49
CA ILE A 119 15.47 0.74 -10.57
C ILE A 119 16.17 0.35 -11.87
N LYS A 120 17.24 1.08 -12.23
CA LYS A 120 17.98 0.83 -13.47
C LYS A 120 18.53 -0.59 -13.51
N LEU A 121 19.14 -1.05 -12.42
CA LEU A 121 19.68 -2.40 -12.30
C LEU A 121 18.57 -3.46 -12.42
N LEU A 122 17.43 -3.23 -11.76
CA LEU A 122 16.31 -4.17 -11.82
C LEU A 122 15.67 -4.22 -13.21
N ARG A 123 15.57 -3.10 -13.93
CA ARG A 123 15.13 -3.09 -15.34
C ARG A 123 16.07 -3.93 -16.19
N GLU A 124 17.38 -3.63 -16.15
CA GLU A 124 18.40 -4.28 -17.00
C GLU A 124 18.46 -5.81 -16.85
N HIS A 125 18.18 -6.33 -15.64
CA HIS A 125 18.30 -7.75 -15.35
C HIS A 125 16.99 -8.54 -15.37
N PHE A 126 15.83 -7.87 -15.40
CA PHE A 126 14.51 -8.51 -15.37
C PHE A 126 13.62 -7.97 -16.51
N HIS A 127 14.03 -8.23 -17.74
CA HIS A 127 13.38 -7.80 -18.99
C HIS A 127 12.48 -8.85 -19.63
#